data_AF-A0A075HMF5-F1
#
_entry.id   AF-A0A075HMF5-F1
#
_cell.length_a   1.000
_cell.length_b   1.000
_cell.length_c   1.000
_cell.angle_alpha   90.00
_cell.angle_beta   90.00
_cell.angle_gamma   90.00
#
_symmetry.space_group_name_H-M   'P 1'
#
loop_
_entity.id
_entity.type
_entity.pdbx_description
1 polymer ?
#
loop_
_entity_poly.entity_id
_entity_poly.type
_entity_poly.pdbx_seq_one_letter_code
_entity_poly.pdbx_strand_id
1 'polypeptide(L)'
;LFEKEFVMKMNEIVPKLAVDKRCQKILEKCILESEMPATYYTLDEIASKMQKSPLKMKNMIKKLQDAGFVASPTSLNPNGFRTDCSIDEIIKLLS
;
A
#
# COMPACT_ATOMS: atom_id res chain seq x y z
N LEU A 1 -9.75 9.73 -3.41
CA LEU A 1 -8.80 10.35 -2.44
C LEU A 1 -7.59 10.93 -3.17
N PHE A 2 -6.98 10.17 -4.08
CA PHE A 2 -5.85 10.63 -4.90
C PHE A 2 -6.27 10.65 -6.37
N GLU A 3 -6.26 11.81 -7.01
CA GLU A 3 -6.44 11.91 -8.47
C GLU A 3 -5.08 11.61 -9.12
N LYS A 4 -5.01 10.54 -9.91
CA LYS A 4 -3.76 9.92 -10.34
C LYS A 4 -2.91 10.88 -11.19
N GLU A 5 -3.52 11.55 -12.16
CA GLU A 5 -2.78 12.45 -13.06
C GLU A 5 -2.20 13.65 -12.32
N PHE A 6 -2.97 14.22 -11.40
CA PHE A 6 -2.56 15.34 -10.57
C PHE A 6 -1.37 14.96 -9.68
N VAL A 7 -1.42 13.81 -9.01
CA VAL A 7 -0.31 13.35 -8.16
C VAL A 7 0.94 13.04 -8.98
N MET A 8 0.79 12.49 -10.20
CA MET A 8 1.93 12.30 -11.12
C MET A 8 2.59 13.64 -11.48
N LYS A 9 1.80 14.64 -11.86
CA LYS A 9 2.30 16.01 -12.15
C LYS A 9 2.99 16.62 -10.94
N MET A 10 2.47 16.41 -9.72
CA MET A 10 3.14 16.84 -8.49
C MET A 10 4.52 16.18 -8.34
N ASN A 11 4.61 14.88 -8.59
CA ASN A 11 5.87 14.14 -8.45
C ASN A 11 6.94 14.60 -9.46
N GLU A 12 6.53 14.96 -10.69
CA GLU A 12 7.42 15.47 -11.73
C GLU A 12 8.06 16.83 -11.40
N ILE A 13 7.36 17.68 -10.64
CA ILE A 13 7.87 19.01 -10.27
C ILE A 13 8.72 18.99 -8.99
N VAL A 14 8.65 17.93 -8.16
CA VAL A 14 9.41 17.81 -6.90
C VAL A 14 10.90 18.14 -7.05
N PRO A 15 11.64 17.64 -8.07
CA PRO A 15 13.07 17.93 -8.22
C PRO A 15 13.39 19.42 -8.43
N LYS A 16 12.39 20.23 -8.81
CA LYS A 16 12.51 21.68 -9.05
C LYS A 16 12.14 22.52 -7.83
N LEU A 17 11.69 21.89 -6.74
CA LEU A 17 11.19 22.55 -5.54
C LEU A 17 12.08 22.24 -4.33
N ALA A 18 12.15 23.17 -3.39
CA ALA A 18 12.79 22.94 -2.09
C ALA A 18 11.82 22.23 -1.14
N VAL A 19 11.75 20.90 -1.23
CA VAL A 19 10.90 20.05 -0.38
C VAL A 19 11.70 18.93 0.29
N ASP A 20 11.12 18.33 1.34
CA ASP A 20 11.71 17.18 2.03
C ASP A 20 11.80 15.98 1.08
N LYS A 21 12.90 15.22 1.13
CA LYS A 21 13.10 14.00 0.30
C LYS A 21 12.01 12.95 0.52
N ARG A 22 11.31 12.98 1.66
CA ARG A 22 10.17 12.12 1.98
C ARG A 22 8.94 12.45 1.13
N CYS A 23 8.79 13.68 0.63
CA CYS A 23 7.65 14.09 -0.21
C CYS A 23 7.56 13.23 -1.47
N GLN A 24 8.68 13.01 -2.16
CA GLN A 24 8.73 12.17 -3.35
C GLN A 24 8.25 10.74 -3.05
N LYS A 25 8.75 10.14 -1.96
CA LYS A 25 8.36 8.78 -1.54
C LYS A 25 6.88 8.67 -1.18
N ILE A 26 6.30 9.73 -0.62
CA ILE A 26 4.87 9.78 -0.31
C ILE A 26 4.06 9.85 -1.60
N LEU A 27 4.44 10.73 -2.54
CA LEU A 27 3.77 10.86 -3.83
C LEU A 27 3.84 9.57 -4.65
N GLU A 28 4.99 8.88 -4.66
CA GLU A 28 5.15 7.56 -5.28
C GLU A 28 4.14 6.54 -4.71
N LYS A 29 3.93 6.53 -3.39
CA LYS A 29 2.88 5.69 -2.76
C LYS A 29 1.48 6.12 -3.15
N CYS A 30 1.20 7.43 -3.16
CA CYS A 30 -0.10 7.98 -3.56
C CYS A 30 -0.46 7.57 -5.00
N ILE A 31 0.53 7.55 -5.91
CA ILE A 31 0.34 7.08 -7.30
C ILE A 31 -0.03 5.60 -7.31
N LEU A 32 0.71 4.76 -6.59
CA LEU A 32 0.44 3.31 -6.51
C LEU A 32 -0.93 2.98 -5.92
N GLU A 33 -1.39 3.76 -4.94
CA GLU A 33 -2.66 3.51 -4.24
C GLU A 33 -3.87 4.24 -4.85
N SER A 34 -3.66 5.05 -5.90
CA SER A 34 -4.70 5.91 -6.48
C SER A 34 -5.90 5.15 -7.06
N GLU A 35 -5.68 3.94 -7.55
CA GLU A 35 -6.69 3.06 -8.15
C GLU A 35 -7.06 1.88 -7.22
N MET A 36 -6.61 1.91 -5.97
CA MET A 36 -6.88 0.84 -5.01
C MET A 36 -8.19 1.07 -4.24
N PRO A 37 -8.75 0.03 -3.59
CA PRO A 37 -9.94 0.14 -2.75
C PRO A 37 -9.82 1.21 -1.67
N ALA A 38 -10.96 1.76 -1.24
CA ALA A 38 -11.02 2.92 -0.34
C ALA A 38 -10.41 2.67 1.05
N THR A 39 -10.48 1.44 1.55
CA THR A 39 -9.98 1.02 2.86
C THR A 39 -8.61 0.33 2.75
N TYR A 40 -7.92 0.19 3.87
CA TYR A 40 -6.62 -0.48 3.96
C TYR A 40 -6.61 -1.42 5.18
N TYR A 41 -5.75 -2.44 5.14
CA TYR A 41 -5.39 -3.29 6.26
C TYR A 41 -4.03 -2.88 6.82
N THR A 42 -3.73 -3.28 8.04
CA THR A 42 -2.37 -3.16 8.61
C THR A 42 -1.73 -4.52 8.81
N LEU A 43 -0.41 -4.62 8.60
CA LEU A 43 0.33 -5.86 8.86
C LEU A 43 0.14 -6.36 10.29
N ASP A 44 0.04 -5.44 11.25
CA ASP A 44 -0.12 -5.74 12.67
C ASP A 44 -1.49 -6.37 12.97
N GLU A 45 -2.57 -5.88 12.37
CA GLU A 45 -3.91 -6.47 12.53
C GLU A 45 -4.03 -7.84 11.86
N ILE A 46 -3.40 -8.03 10.69
CA ILE A 46 -3.34 -9.34 10.03
C ILE A 46 -2.56 -10.34 10.90
N ALA A 47 -1.40 -9.94 11.40
CA ALA A 47 -0.56 -10.74 12.30
C ALA A 47 -1.33 -11.14 13.57
N SER A 48 -2.03 -10.19 14.18
CA SER A 48 -2.87 -10.40 15.36
C SER A 48 -3.98 -11.41 15.09
N LYS A 49 -4.72 -11.25 13.97
CA LYS A 49 -5.78 -12.19 13.57
C LYS A 49 -5.26 -13.60 13.31
N MET A 50 -4.05 -13.73 12.80
CA MET A 50 -3.40 -15.00 12.51
C MET A 50 -2.66 -15.61 13.72
N GLN A 51 -2.48 -14.85 14.81
CA GLN A 51 -1.61 -15.22 15.94
C GLN A 51 -0.17 -15.57 15.50
N LYS A 52 0.35 -14.85 14.50
CA LYS A 52 1.71 -15.05 13.94
C LYS A 52 2.48 -13.73 13.92
N SER A 53 3.80 -13.81 13.74
CA SER A 53 4.62 -12.62 13.52
C SER A 53 4.25 -11.91 12.21
N PRO A 54 4.28 -10.56 12.15
CA PRO A 54 3.99 -9.82 10.92
C PRO A 54 4.92 -10.19 9.76
N LEU A 55 4.36 -10.33 8.56
CA LEU A 55 5.15 -10.44 7.34
C LEU A 55 5.76 -9.08 6.97
N LYS A 56 6.90 -9.09 6.27
CA LYS A 56 7.42 -7.86 5.65
C LYS A 56 6.44 -7.36 4.59
N MET A 57 6.19 -6.05 4.54
CA MET A 57 5.29 -5.39 3.57
C MET A 57 5.50 -5.88 2.14
N LYS A 58 6.74 -5.91 1.66
CA LYS A 58 7.07 -6.37 0.30
C LYS A 58 6.62 -7.81 0.04
N ASN A 59 6.74 -8.70 1.02
CA ASN A 59 6.33 -10.09 0.88
C ASN A 59 4.80 -10.22 0.89
N MET A 60 4.12 -9.42 1.72
CA MET A 60 2.65 -9.38 1.77
C MET A 60 2.06 -8.95 0.43
N ILE A 61 2.50 -7.81 -0.10
CA ILE A 61 2.06 -7.29 -1.40
C ILE A 61 2.33 -8.29 -2.51
N LYS A 62 3.54 -8.87 -2.54
CA LYS A 62 3.90 -9.84 -3.57
C LYS A 62 3.00 -11.08 -3.53
N LYS A 63 2.72 -11.64 -2.35
CA LYS A 63 1.83 -12.81 -2.22
C LYS A 63 0.41 -12.53 -2.76
N LEU A 64 -0.13 -11.34 -2.49
CA LEU A 64 -1.46 -10.94 -2.98
C LEU A 64 -1.46 -10.80 -4.51
N GLN A 65 -0.45 -10.12 -5.05
CA GLN A 65 -0.29 -9.95 -6.50
C GLN A 65 -0.07 -11.29 -7.22
N ASP A 66 0.76 -12.18 -6.66
CA ASP A 66 0.99 -13.54 -7.17
C ASP A 66 -0.30 -14.38 -7.15
N ALA A 67 -1.26 -14.07 -6.26
CA ALA A 67 -2.58 -14.69 -6.17
C ALA A 67 -3.64 -14.01 -7.07
N GLY A 68 -3.28 -12.97 -7.84
CA GLY A 68 -4.17 -12.28 -8.78
C GLY A 68 -4.92 -11.08 -8.20
N PHE A 69 -4.68 -10.70 -6.95
CA PHE A 69 -5.28 -9.52 -6.32
C PHE A 69 -4.50 -8.26 -6.61
N VAL A 70 -5.18 -7.11 -6.65
CA VAL A 70 -4.48 -5.82 -6.64
C VAL A 70 -3.97 -5.55 -5.23
N ALA A 71 -2.75 -5.06 -5.10
CA ALA A 71 -2.21 -4.69 -3.80
C ALA A 71 -1.15 -3.59 -3.90
N SER A 72 -1.19 -2.62 -2.98
CA SER A 72 -0.17 -1.58 -2.82
C SER A 72 0.02 -1.20 -1.35
N PRO A 73 1.19 -0.68 -0.95
CA PRO A 73 1.29 0.05 0.31
C PRO A 73 0.41 1.31 0.26
N THR A 74 0.01 1.83 1.43
CA THR A 74 -0.65 3.14 1.54
C THR A 74 0.30 4.21 2.07
N SER A 75 0.09 5.45 1.65
CA SER A 75 0.72 6.64 2.24
C SER A 75 0.20 6.97 3.64
N LEU A 76 -0.98 6.45 4.02
CA LEU A 76 -1.67 6.79 5.27
C LEU A 76 -1.10 6.10 6.51
N ASN A 77 -0.45 4.95 6.34
CA ASN A 77 0.11 4.18 7.45
C ASN A 77 1.38 3.43 6.99
N PRO A 78 2.52 3.53 7.71
CA PRO A 78 3.76 2.82 7.37
C PRO A 78 3.62 1.29 7.24
N ASN A 79 2.73 0.69 8.04
CA ASN A 79 2.43 -0.74 8.05
C ASN A 79 1.13 -1.07 7.28
N GLY A 80 0.54 -0.09 6.59
CA GLY A 80 -0.72 -0.24 5.89
C GLY A 80 -0.57 -0.67 4.43
N PHE A 81 -1.55 -1.45 3.94
CA PHE A 81 -1.68 -1.82 2.54
C PHE A 81 -3.13 -1.87 2.10
N ARG A 82 -3.39 -1.55 0.83
CA ARG A 82 -4.70 -1.70 0.19
C ARG A 82 -4.69 -2.95 -0.68
N THR A 83 -5.83 -3.61 -0.76
CA THR A 83 -6.06 -4.74 -1.67
C THR A 83 -7.56 -4.94 -1.87
N ASP A 84 -7.95 -5.55 -2.98
CA ASP A 84 -9.30 -6.06 -3.23
C ASP A 84 -9.55 -7.45 -2.64
N CYS A 85 -8.54 -8.05 -2.00
CA CYS A 85 -8.64 -9.33 -1.30
C CYS A 85 -9.38 -9.19 0.03
N SER A 86 -10.35 -10.07 0.30
CA SER A 86 -11.08 -10.07 1.58
C SER A 86 -10.22 -10.57 2.75
N ILE A 87 -10.59 -10.21 3.98
CA ILE A 87 -9.83 -10.63 5.17
C ILE A 87 -9.72 -12.15 5.32
N ASP A 88 -10.77 -12.90 4.99
CA ASP A 88 -10.78 -14.36 5.10
C ASP A 88 -9.85 -14.99 4.05
N GLU A 89 -9.82 -14.44 2.84
CA GLU A 89 -8.89 -14.86 1.78
C GLU A 89 -7.44 -14.52 2.13
N ILE A 90 -7.19 -13.33 2.70
CA ILE A 90 -5.86 -12.93 3.19
C ILE A 90 -5.37 -13.95 4.23
N ILE A 91 -6.19 -14.28 5.22
CA ILE A 91 -5.83 -15.24 6.26
C ILE A 91 -5.55 -16.61 5.64
N LYS A 92 -6.38 -17.08 4.71
CA LYS A 92 -6.20 -18.36 4.02
C LYS A 92 -4.92 -18.42 3.18
N LEU A 93 -4.59 -17.34 2.47
CA LEU A 93 -3.39 -17.23 1.62
C LEU A 93 -2.08 -17.19 2.44
N LEU A 94 -2.16 -16.71 3.67
CA LEU A 94 -1.00 -16.53 4.55
C LEU A 94 -0.83 -17.63 5.60
N SER A 95 -1.86 -18.45 5.79
CA SER A 95 -1.88 -19.56 6.75
C SER A 95 -0.80 -20.60 6.48
#